data_AF-A0A257MZY6-F1
#
_entry.id   AF-A0A257MZY6-F1
#
_cell.length_a   1.000
_cell.length_b   1.000
_cell.length_c   1.000
_cell.angle_alpha   90.00
_cell.angle_beta   90.00
_cell.angle_gamma   90.00
#
_symmetry.space_group_name_H-M   'P 1'
#
loop_
_entity.id
_entity.type
_entity.pdbx_description
1 polymer ?
#
loop_
_entity_poly.entity_id
_entity_poly.type
_entity_poly.pdbx_seq_one_letter_code
_entity_poly.pdbx_strand_id
1 'polypeptide(L)' 'TTGERLNELEDPFKLYRCHTIMNCTDTCPKGLNPAKAIAEIKKLMIQRQ' A
#
# COMPACT_ATOMS: atom_id res chain seq x y z
N THR A 1 7.75 4.80 -14.59
CA THR A 1 6.44 5.51 -14.62
C THR A 1 5.52 5.01 -13.49
N THR A 2 4.37 5.64 -13.24
CA THR A 2 3.40 5.13 -12.23
C THR A 2 2.92 3.71 -12.56
N GLY A 3 2.80 3.35 -13.84
CA GLY A 3 2.45 2.00 -14.28
C GLY A 3 3.50 0.96 -13.87
N GLU A 4 4.76 1.17 -14.23
CA GLU A 4 5.86 0.26 -13.87
C GLU A 4 5.94 -0.01 -12.36
N ARG A 5 5.79 1.05 -11.52
CA ARG A 5 5.83 0.91 -10.06
C ARG A 5 4.67 0.08 -9.50
N LEU A 6 3.52 0.10 -10.16
CA LEU A 6 2.36 -0.68 -9.72
C LEU A 6 2.46 -2.14 -10.20
N ASN A 7 3.08 -2.40 -11.35
CA ASN A 7 3.41 -3.75 -11.79
C ASN A 7 4.34 -4.46 -10.81
N GLU A 8 5.29 -3.73 -10.19
CA GLU A 8 6.15 -4.29 -9.13
C GLU A 8 5.37 -4.76 -7.89
N LEU A 9 4.12 -4.30 -7.70
CA LEU A 9 3.27 -4.63 -6.55
C LEU A 9 2.23 -5.70 -6.85
N GLU A 10 2.15 -6.17 -8.10
CA GLU A 10 1.19 -7.17 -8.58
C GLU A 10 1.62 -8.59 -8.19
N ASP A 11 1.62 -8.86 -6.87
CA ASP A 11 1.97 -10.14 -6.29
C ASP A 11 1.17 -10.37 -4.99
N PRO A 12 0.61 -11.58 -4.74
CA PRO A 12 -0.21 -11.86 -3.57
C PRO A 12 0.49 -11.62 -2.21
N PHE A 13 1.82 -11.73 -2.17
CA PHE A 13 2.64 -11.58 -0.97
C PHE A 13 3.18 -10.15 -0.77
N LYS A 14 2.93 -9.22 -1.71
CA LYS A 14 3.36 -7.82 -1.58
C LYS A 14 2.24 -6.96 -0.98
N LEU A 15 1.62 -6.10 -1.79
CA LEU A 15 0.65 -5.10 -1.35
C LEU A 15 -0.54 -5.74 -0.59
N TYR A 16 -0.94 -6.95 -1.00
CA TYR A 16 -2.11 -7.63 -0.49
C TYR A 16 -1.91 -8.30 0.89
N ARG A 17 -0.68 -8.41 1.39
CA ARG A 17 -0.39 -8.91 2.77
C ARG A 17 -0.70 -7.90 3.86
N CYS A 18 -0.98 -6.64 3.51
CA CYS A 18 -1.43 -5.67 4.48
C CYS A 18 -2.85 -6.00 4.93
N HIS A 19 -2.99 -6.49 6.17
CA HIS A 19 -4.26 -6.83 6.82
C HIS A 19 -4.88 -5.66 7.61
N THR A 20 -4.43 -4.42 7.36
CA THR A 20 -4.99 -3.22 8.01
C THR A 20 -4.89 -3.26 9.55
N ILE A 21 -3.78 -3.81 10.07
CA ILE A 21 -3.49 -3.87 11.52
C ILE A 21 -3.12 -2.49 12.09
N MET A 22 -2.71 -1.55 11.24
CA MET A 22 -2.40 -0.14 11.56
C MET A 22 -1.14 0.13 12.41
N ASN A 23 -0.45 -0.90 12.91
CA ASN A 23 0.83 -0.75 13.67
C ASN A 23 1.86 0.16 12.97
N CYS A 24 1.93 0.15 11.64
CA CYS A 24 2.86 1.00 10.88
C CYS A 24 2.57 2.50 10.99
N THR A 25 1.32 2.88 11.23
CA THR A 25 0.93 4.29 11.46
C THR A 25 1.25 4.70 12.88
N ASP A 26 0.89 3.86 13.86
CA ASP A 26 1.07 4.17 15.29
C ASP A 26 2.55 4.26 15.68
N THR A 27 3.40 3.42 15.09
CA THR A 27 4.83 3.37 15.40
C THR A 27 5.66 4.41 14.64
N CYS A 28 5.09 5.12 13.66
CA CYS A 28 5.89 5.94 12.76
C CYS A 28 6.50 7.15 13.50
N PRO A 29 7.83 7.22 13.70
CA PRO A 29 8.45 8.29 14.47
C PRO A 29 8.42 9.64 13.75
N LYS A 30 8.04 9.64 12.47
CA LYS A 30 7.91 10.83 11.62
C LYS A 30 6.48 11.37 11.56
N GLY A 31 5.53 10.74 12.27
CA GLY A 31 4.11 11.13 12.22
C GLY A 31 3.47 10.93 10.84
N LEU A 32 4.03 10.06 10.00
CA LEU A 32 3.45 9.72 8.71
C LEU A 32 2.33 8.70 8.89
N ASN A 33 1.49 8.54 7.86
CA ASN A 33 0.44 7.53 7.84
C ASN A 33 0.66 6.54 6.68
N PRO A 34 1.54 5.53 6.86
CA PRO A 34 1.80 4.52 5.85
C PRO A 34 0.56 3.68 5.52
N ALA A 35 -0.32 3.42 6.49
CA ALA A 35 -1.52 2.63 6.24
C ALA A 35 -2.48 3.31 5.26
N LYS A 36 -2.65 4.64 5.39
CA LYS A 36 -3.41 5.45 4.42
C LYS A 36 -2.78 5.38 3.03
N ALA A 37 -1.46 5.50 2.93
CA ALA A 37 -0.78 5.40 1.64
C ALA A 37 -0.97 4.02 0.98
N ILE A 38 -0.86 2.93 1.76
CA ILE A 38 -1.12 1.56 1.28
C ILE A 38 -2.57 1.41 0.81
N ALA A 39 -3.54 1.99 1.53
CA ALA A 39 -4.95 1.96 1.12
C ALA A 39 -5.19 2.68 -0.22
N GLU A 40 -4.57 3.84 -0.44
CA GLU A 40 -4.64 4.54 -1.73
C GLU A 40 -4.00 3.73 -2.86
N ILE A 41 -2.86 3.08 -2.61
CA ILE A 41 -2.23 2.20 -3.60
C ILE A 41 -3.13 1.01 -3.94
N LYS A 42 -3.80 0.39 -2.96
CA LYS A 42 -4.79 -0.67 -3.22
C LYS A 42 -5.93 -0.19 -4.12
N LYS A 43 -6.43 1.04 -3.92
CA LYS A 43 -7.45 1.64 -4.81
C LYS A 43 -6.91 1.81 -6.24
N LEU A 44 -5.67 2.28 -6.39
CA LEU A 44 -5.02 2.42 -7.70
C LEU A 44 -4.79 1.08 -8.42
N MET A 45 -4.61 -0.01 -7.68
CA MET A 45 -4.54 -1.37 -8.24
C MET A 45 -5.91 -1.86 -8.70
N ILE A 46 -6.97 -1.60 -7.91
CA ILE A 46 -8.35 -1.94 -8.31
C ILE A 46 -8.76 -1.17 -9.57
N GLN A 47 -8.39 0.10 -9.70
CA GLN A 47 -8.67 0.92 -10.89
C GLN A 47 -7.94 0.44 -12.16
N ARG A 48 -6.96 -0.48 -12.04
CA ARG A 48 -6.25 -1.08 -13.18
C ARG A 48 -6.90 -2.36 -13.69
N GLN A 49 -7.77 -2.98 -12.90
CA GLN A 49 -8.52 -4.19 -13.26
C GLN A 49 -9.83 -3.81 -13.95
#